data_AF-A0A0F3L1E7-F1
#
_entry.id   AF-A0A0F3L1E7-F1
#
_cell.length_a   1.000
_cell.length_b   1.000
_cell.length_c   1.000
_cell.angle_alpha   90.00
_cell.angle_beta   90.00
_cell.angle_gamma   90.00
#
_symmetry.space_group_name_H-M   'P 1'
#
loop_
_entity.id
_entity.type
_entity.pdbx_description
1 polymer ?
#
loop_
_entity_poly.entity_id
_entity_poly.type
_entity_poly.pdbx_seq_one_letter_code
_entity_poly.pdbx_strand_id
1 'polypeptide(L)'
;MNGRDAYKVSLGQQLAVAAAYAACYEVARYFSFSHWILTGGLRLACLLLMPARFWPALVLGEFLPSLENALLHEADFGPWWALSAAVPMVLLWIPIVAPLRRRWPLHTGQGALQTSTLLIATLGTAAVGALATALELESALLTYPDKWPELSAFTGFWAYLLGGYLGALTLTPALLALHERATQPARLTWAAAWHSRLGRDVVGWALPLCIGLAWVATAADQDLLRQMARMALLLPVFALALRHGWHGTAIGGFIASAALATTITALLDPAMIRCQAVLALGISGTLVISAWLPRRKAVVSPAARAGR
;
A
#
# COMPACT_ATOMS: atom_id res chain seq x y z
N MET A 1 -13.47 31.99 -1.44
CA MET A 1 -14.65 32.65 -0.84
C MET A 1 -15.61 31.53 -0.45
N ASN A 2 -15.53 31.08 0.80
CA ASN A 2 -16.37 31.42 1.97
C ASN A 2 -17.53 30.43 2.12
N GLY A 3 -17.52 29.66 3.22
CA GLY A 3 -18.59 28.70 3.55
C GLY A 3 -18.13 27.31 3.98
N ARG A 4 -17.00 27.15 4.68
CA ARG A 4 -16.79 25.94 5.49
C ARG A 4 -17.04 26.31 6.93
N ASP A 5 -18.29 26.16 7.34
CA ASP A 5 -18.61 25.97 8.74
C ASP A 5 -17.56 25.02 9.32
N ALA A 6 -16.88 25.48 10.37
CA ALA A 6 -15.97 24.67 11.14
C ALA A 6 -16.81 23.60 11.84
N TYR A 7 -17.19 22.55 11.11
CA TYR A 7 -17.83 21.36 11.65
C TYR A 7 -16.86 20.81 12.70
N LYS A 8 -17.16 21.12 13.97
CA LYS A 8 -16.42 20.60 15.12
C LYS A 8 -16.59 19.09 15.08
N VAL A 9 -15.52 18.39 14.75
CA VAL A 9 -15.50 16.93 14.81
C VAL A 9 -15.73 16.56 16.26
N SER A 10 -16.78 15.78 16.53
CA SER A 10 -17.06 15.32 17.89
C SER A 10 -15.95 14.40 18.37
N LEU A 11 -15.70 14.37 19.69
CA LEU A 11 -14.75 13.44 20.30
C LEU A 11 -15.09 11.98 19.91
N GLY A 12 -16.38 11.63 19.90
CA GLY A 12 -16.83 10.29 19.50
C GLY A 12 -16.45 9.92 18.07
N GLN A 13 -16.49 10.86 17.13
CA GLN A 13 -16.02 10.63 15.75
C GLN A 13 -14.50 10.43 15.69
N GLN A 14 -13.72 11.20 16.45
CA GLN A 14 -12.26 11.01 16.52
C GLN A 14 -11.92 9.64 17.09
N LEU A 15 -12.59 9.24 18.19
CA LEU A 15 -12.39 7.93 18.82
C LEU A 15 -12.80 6.77 17.91
N ALA A 16 -13.93 6.90 17.21
CA ALA A 16 -14.37 5.88 16.25
C ALA A 16 -13.38 5.72 15.08
N VAL A 17 -12.85 6.83 14.55
CA VAL A 17 -11.81 6.80 13.50
C VAL A 17 -10.51 6.20 14.04
N ALA A 18 -10.09 6.57 15.25
CA ALA A 18 -8.90 6.02 15.88
C ALA A 18 -9.02 4.50 16.08
N ALA A 19 -10.16 4.03 16.60
CA ALA A 19 -10.42 2.60 16.80
C ALA A 19 -10.49 1.82 15.47
N ALA A 20 -11.18 2.36 14.47
CA ALA A 20 -11.24 1.73 13.14
C ALA A 20 -9.87 1.68 12.47
N TYR A 21 -9.08 2.76 12.59
CA TYR A 21 -7.72 2.80 12.07
C TYR A 21 -6.81 1.82 12.81
N ALA A 22 -6.86 1.76 14.14
CA ALA A 22 -6.10 0.81 14.95
C ALA A 22 -6.42 -0.66 14.57
N ALA A 23 -7.69 -1.00 14.38
CA ALA A 23 -8.09 -2.34 13.93
C ALA A 23 -7.51 -2.69 12.54
N CYS A 24 -7.63 -1.77 11.57
CA CYS A 24 -7.03 -1.96 10.25
C CYS A 24 -5.51 -2.02 10.31
N TYR A 25 -4.90 -1.25 11.21
CA TYR A 25 -3.46 -1.20 11.43
C TYR A 25 -2.94 -2.54 11.95
N GLU A 26 -3.58 -3.13 12.95
CA GLU A 26 -3.21 -4.45 13.48
C GLU A 26 -3.31 -5.55 12.43
N VAL A 27 -4.39 -5.56 11.64
CA VAL A 27 -4.51 -6.52 10.52
C VAL A 27 -3.39 -6.32 9.50
N ALA A 28 -3.11 -5.07 9.11
CA ALA A 28 -2.02 -4.78 8.18
C ALA A 28 -0.65 -5.14 8.77
N ARG A 29 -0.45 -4.95 10.08
CA ARG A 29 0.78 -5.29 10.80
C ARG A 29 0.99 -6.80 10.81
N TYR A 30 -0.06 -7.58 11.08
CA TYR A 30 -0.01 -9.04 11.07
C TYR A 30 0.43 -9.62 9.72
N PHE A 31 -0.02 -9.04 8.61
CA PHE A 31 0.37 -9.46 7.25
C PHE A 31 1.63 -8.77 6.71
N SER A 32 2.28 -7.91 7.50
CA SER A 32 3.50 -7.22 7.08
C SER A 32 4.75 -8.05 7.34
N PHE A 33 5.68 -8.04 6.39
CA PHE A 33 7.03 -8.61 6.53
C PHE A 33 8.06 -7.57 6.09
N SER A 34 9.35 -7.77 6.39
CA SER A 34 10.41 -6.77 6.13
C SER A 34 10.47 -6.26 4.69
N HIS A 35 10.01 -7.08 3.73
CA HIS A 35 10.06 -6.84 2.30
C HIS A 35 8.65 -6.63 1.68
N TRP A 36 7.58 -6.58 2.50
CA TRP A 36 6.24 -6.13 2.09
C TRP A 36 5.49 -5.57 3.30
N ILE A 37 5.53 -4.25 3.48
CA ILE A 37 5.05 -3.56 4.69
C ILE A 37 3.71 -2.90 4.40
N LEU A 38 2.62 -3.65 4.60
CA LEU A 38 1.25 -3.19 4.31
C LEU A 38 0.83 -2.01 5.17
N THR A 39 1.33 -1.94 6.41
CA THR A 39 1.05 -0.78 7.28
C THR A 39 1.53 0.53 6.65
N GLY A 40 2.56 0.50 5.80
CA GLY A 40 2.99 1.65 5.02
C GLY A 40 1.92 2.12 4.03
N GLY A 41 1.34 1.20 3.26
CA GLY A 41 0.26 1.58 2.33
C GLY A 41 -1.02 2.03 3.01
N LEU A 42 -1.36 1.45 4.17
CA LEU A 42 -2.51 1.90 4.94
C LEU A 42 -2.31 3.34 5.43
N ARG A 43 -1.16 3.66 6.04
CA ARG A 43 -0.82 5.01 6.51
C ARG A 43 -0.93 6.04 5.39
N LEU A 44 -0.28 5.75 4.25
CA LEU A 44 -0.29 6.67 3.11
C LEU A 44 -1.70 6.86 2.58
N ALA A 45 -2.47 5.77 2.40
CA ALA A 45 -3.87 5.85 1.96
C ALA A 45 -4.72 6.72 2.91
N CYS A 46 -4.63 6.49 4.22
CA CYS A 46 -5.35 7.28 5.21
C CYS A 46 -4.94 8.75 5.18
N LEU A 47 -3.65 9.08 5.09
CA LEU A 47 -3.19 10.46 5.00
C LEU A 47 -3.64 11.17 3.71
N LEU A 48 -3.80 10.44 2.60
CA LEU A 48 -4.28 10.98 1.34
C LEU A 48 -5.80 11.13 1.29
N LEU A 49 -6.54 10.14 1.77
CA LEU A 49 -8.01 10.07 1.73
C LEU A 49 -8.67 10.89 2.84
N MET A 50 -8.12 10.86 4.06
CA MET A 50 -8.76 11.50 5.20
C MET A 50 -8.54 13.02 5.20
N PRO A 51 -9.58 13.79 5.56
CA PRO A 51 -9.42 15.20 5.90
C PRO A 51 -8.42 15.39 7.04
N ALA A 52 -7.55 16.41 6.95
CA ALA A 52 -6.47 16.64 7.92
C ALA A 52 -6.92 16.75 9.39
N ARG A 53 -8.19 17.12 9.63
CA ARG A 53 -8.79 17.16 10.97
C ARG A 53 -8.87 15.80 11.69
N PHE A 54 -8.80 14.69 10.95
CA PHE A 54 -8.80 13.33 11.52
C PHE A 54 -7.39 12.75 11.67
N TRP A 55 -6.35 13.46 11.24
CA TRP A 55 -4.97 12.99 11.40
C TRP A 55 -4.56 12.76 12.87
N PRO A 56 -5.00 13.57 13.85
CA PRO A 56 -4.74 13.26 15.25
C PRO A 56 -5.30 11.91 15.70
N ALA A 57 -6.46 11.48 15.17
CA ALA A 57 -7.02 10.15 15.45
C ALA A 57 -6.17 9.03 14.82
N LEU A 58 -5.56 9.25 13.65
CA LEU A 58 -4.62 8.29 13.06
C LEU A 58 -3.37 8.14 13.94
N VAL A 59 -2.82 9.26 14.41
CA VAL A 59 -1.67 9.26 15.33
C VAL A 59 -2.01 8.49 16.60
N LEU A 60 -3.18 8.76 17.20
CA LEU A 60 -3.62 8.07 18.41
C LEU A 60 -3.81 6.56 18.20
N GLY A 61 -4.45 6.17 17.08
CA GLY A 61 -4.71 4.76 16.77
C GLY A 61 -3.44 3.95 16.49
N GLU A 62 -2.35 4.59 16.04
CA GLU A 62 -1.05 3.94 15.89
C GLU A 62 -0.20 4.00 17.16
N PHE A 63 -0.33 5.07 17.94
CA PHE A 63 0.47 5.28 19.14
C PHE A 63 0.26 4.20 20.20
N LEU A 64 -0.98 3.78 20.41
CA LEU A 64 -1.30 2.78 21.44
C LEU A 64 -0.54 1.44 21.22
N PRO A 65 -0.65 0.78 20.05
CA PRO A 65 0.10 -0.47 19.82
C PRO A 65 1.61 -0.25 19.73
N SER A 66 2.07 0.89 19.22
CA SER A 66 3.50 1.22 19.20
C SER A 66 4.08 1.36 20.61
N LEU A 67 3.38 2.05 21.51
CA LEU A 67 3.78 2.23 22.90
C LEU A 67 3.79 0.90 23.66
N GLU A 68 2.74 0.08 23.49
CA GLU A 68 2.70 -1.26 24.07
C GLU A 68 3.89 -2.10 23.62
N ASN A 69 4.17 -2.13 22.32
CA ASN A 69 5.31 -2.85 21.76
C ASN A 69 6.65 -2.34 22.32
N ALA A 70 6.81 -1.03 22.48
CA ALA A 70 8.00 -0.41 23.05
C ALA A 70 8.22 -0.80 24.51
N LEU A 71 7.17 -0.76 25.34
CA LEU A 71 7.24 -1.09 26.76
C LEU A 71 7.51 -2.59 26.98
N LEU A 72 6.87 -3.47 26.20
CA LEU A 72 7.03 -4.91 26.35
C LEU A 72 8.45 -5.39 25.99
N HIS A 73 9.13 -4.72 25.07
CA HIS A 73 10.44 -5.13 24.58
C HIS A 73 11.57 -4.17 24.96
N GLU A 74 11.33 -3.23 25.87
CA GLU A 74 12.36 -2.31 26.37
C GLU A 74 13.55 -3.09 26.95
N ALA A 75 13.28 -4.13 27.74
CA ALA A 75 14.34 -4.96 28.33
C ALA A 75 15.22 -5.63 27.26
N ASP A 76 14.63 -5.98 26.11
CA ASP A 76 15.31 -6.72 25.05
C ASP A 76 16.13 -5.87 24.09
N PHE A 77 15.73 -4.61 23.86
CA PHE A 77 16.32 -3.72 22.85
C PHE A 77 16.86 -2.41 23.41
N GLY A 78 16.57 -2.10 24.68
CA GLY A 78 17.07 -0.92 25.38
C GLY A 78 16.12 0.28 25.36
N PRO A 79 16.39 1.28 26.22
CA PRO A 79 15.52 2.43 26.39
C PRO A 79 15.53 3.37 25.17
N TRP A 80 16.65 3.48 24.46
CA TRP A 80 16.73 4.30 23.25
C TRP A 80 15.89 3.74 22.11
N TRP A 81 15.94 2.42 21.92
CA TRP A 81 15.05 1.73 21.00
C TRP A 81 13.59 1.93 21.39
N ALA A 82 13.24 1.73 22.66
CA ALA A 82 11.87 1.87 23.14
C ALA A 82 11.32 3.29 22.92
N LEU A 83 12.13 4.32 23.18
CA LEU A 83 11.76 5.72 22.93
C LEU A 83 11.48 5.97 21.45
N SER A 84 12.33 5.46 20.54
CA SER A 84 12.09 5.57 19.10
C SER A 84 10.88 4.78 18.63
N ALA A 85 10.72 3.53 19.09
CA ALA A 85 9.65 2.62 18.68
C ALA A 85 8.26 3.09 19.15
N ALA A 86 8.20 3.87 20.23
CA ALA A 86 6.96 4.48 20.71
C ALA A 86 6.46 5.61 19.79
N VAL A 87 7.31 6.19 18.93
CA VAL A 87 6.91 7.27 18.02
C VAL A 87 6.11 6.69 16.85
N PRO A 88 4.86 7.13 16.63
CA PRO A 88 4.04 6.64 15.51
C PRO A 88 4.65 7.02 14.16
N MET A 89 4.80 6.07 13.24
CA MET A 89 5.33 6.36 11.89
C MET A 89 4.42 7.32 11.12
N VAL A 90 3.10 7.26 11.33
CA VAL A 90 2.19 8.23 10.69
C VAL A 90 2.54 9.68 11.04
N LEU A 91 3.07 9.93 12.24
CA LEU A 91 3.51 11.27 12.65
C LEU A 91 4.70 11.75 11.81
N LEU A 92 5.66 10.87 11.51
CA LEU A 92 6.82 11.18 10.68
C LEU A 92 6.45 11.39 9.20
N TRP A 93 5.32 10.85 8.76
CA TRP A 93 4.88 10.92 7.36
C TRP A 93 4.06 12.17 7.06
N ILE A 94 3.40 12.76 8.06
CA ILE A 94 2.67 14.03 7.96
C ILE A 94 3.51 15.14 7.29
N PRO A 95 4.76 15.44 7.68
CA PRO A 95 5.56 16.49 7.05
C PRO A 95 5.90 16.22 5.58
N ILE A 96 5.85 14.96 5.13
CA ILE A 96 6.04 14.58 3.72
C ILE A 96 4.73 14.77 2.96
N VAL A 97 3.64 14.21 3.47
CA VAL A 97 2.36 14.13 2.74
C VAL A 97 1.60 15.46 2.76
N ALA A 98 1.65 16.23 3.85
CA ALA A 98 0.95 17.51 3.96
C ALA A 98 1.34 18.55 2.88
N PRO A 99 2.63 18.84 2.62
CA PRO A 99 3.00 19.76 1.56
C PRO A 99 2.69 19.19 0.18
N LEU A 100 2.86 17.89 -0.04
CA LEU A 100 2.51 17.22 -1.30
C LEU A 100 1.03 17.42 -1.64
N ARG A 101 0.12 17.16 -0.68
CA ARG A 101 -1.33 17.35 -0.85
C ARG A 101 -1.72 18.80 -1.13
N ARG A 102 -0.95 19.79 -0.63
CA ARG A 102 -1.21 21.22 -0.83
C ARG A 102 -0.71 21.72 -2.17
N ARG A 103 0.45 21.22 -2.63
CA ARG A 103 1.13 21.69 -3.85
C ARG A 103 0.67 20.94 -5.11
N TRP A 104 0.32 19.66 -4.98
CA TRP A 104 -0.06 18.82 -6.11
C TRP A 104 -1.38 18.09 -5.82
N PRO A 105 -2.44 18.36 -6.60
CA PRO A 105 -3.70 17.65 -6.44
C PRO A 105 -3.50 16.16 -6.74
N LEU A 106 -4.19 15.29 -6.00
CA LEU A 106 -4.13 13.84 -6.25
C LEU A 106 -4.77 13.43 -7.58
N HIS A 107 -5.64 14.28 -8.11
CA HIS A 107 -6.31 14.07 -9.37
C HIS A 107 -5.93 15.19 -10.33
N THR A 108 -5.61 14.83 -11.56
CA THR A 108 -5.45 15.77 -12.66
C THR A 108 -6.81 16.44 -12.95
N GLY A 109 -6.80 17.57 -13.66
CA GLY A 109 -8.02 18.28 -14.06
C GLY A 109 -9.02 17.44 -14.89
N GLN A 110 -8.59 16.28 -15.41
CA GLN A 110 -9.42 15.32 -16.13
C GLN A 110 -9.95 14.17 -15.23
N GLY A 111 -9.68 14.22 -13.92
CA GLY A 111 -10.12 13.22 -12.94
C GLY A 111 -9.34 11.91 -12.96
N ALA A 112 -8.12 11.90 -13.53
CA ALA A 112 -7.20 10.76 -13.47
C ALA A 112 -6.23 10.92 -12.28
N LEU A 113 -5.84 9.81 -11.66
CA LEU A 113 -4.88 9.81 -10.55
C LEU A 113 -3.53 10.37 -11.02
N GLN A 114 -2.98 11.37 -10.31
CA GLN A 114 -1.66 11.91 -10.57
C GLN A 114 -0.59 10.96 -10.03
N THR A 115 -0.22 9.98 -10.85
CA THR A 115 0.65 8.87 -10.46
C THR A 115 2.05 9.32 -10.06
N SER A 116 2.60 10.38 -10.65
CA SER A 116 3.89 10.93 -10.22
C SER A 116 3.87 11.42 -8.77
N THR A 117 2.82 12.12 -8.36
CA THR A 117 2.66 12.58 -6.97
C THR A 117 2.53 11.40 -6.02
N LEU A 118 1.76 10.37 -6.41
CA LEU A 118 1.64 9.15 -5.63
C LEU A 118 2.99 8.44 -5.49
N LEU A 119 3.74 8.25 -6.58
CA LEU A 119 5.04 7.57 -6.54
C LEU A 119 6.08 8.34 -5.72
N ILE A 120 6.10 9.68 -5.80
CA ILE A 120 6.97 10.52 -4.96
C ILE A 120 6.58 10.37 -3.49
N ALA A 121 5.27 10.40 -3.17
CA ALA A 121 4.80 10.21 -1.79
C ALA A 121 5.16 8.82 -1.27
N THR A 122 4.94 7.78 -2.07
CA THR A 122 5.29 6.38 -1.74
C THR A 122 6.79 6.23 -1.50
N LEU A 123 7.65 6.76 -2.38
CA LEU A 123 9.09 6.68 -2.21
C LEU A 123 9.57 7.47 -0.99
N GLY A 124 9.08 8.70 -0.81
CA GLY A 124 9.47 9.55 0.32
C GLY A 124 9.07 8.95 1.67
N THR A 125 7.84 8.43 1.79
CA THR A 125 7.37 7.77 3.02
C THR A 125 8.09 6.45 3.28
N ALA A 126 8.39 5.67 2.23
CA ALA A 126 9.21 4.46 2.35
C ALA A 126 10.63 4.77 2.80
N ALA A 127 11.27 5.81 2.27
CA ALA A 127 12.61 6.23 2.66
C ALA A 127 12.70 6.69 4.12
N VAL A 128 11.73 7.49 4.57
CA VAL A 128 11.66 7.90 5.98
C VAL A 128 11.36 6.73 6.91
N GLY A 129 10.46 5.82 6.51
CA GLY A 129 10.19 4.60 7.28
C GLY A 129 11.41 3.69 7.38
N ALA A 130 12.13 3.48 6.28
CA ALA A 130 13.36 2.68 6.26
C ALA A 130 14.47 3.31 7.11
N LEU A 131 14.63 4.64 7.05
CA LEU A 131 15.59 5.36 7.88
C LEU A 131 15.25 5.24 9.37
N ALA A 132 13.98 5.46 9.75
CA ALA A 132 13.54 5.32 11.13
C ALA A 132 13.78 3.89 11.66
N THR A 133 13.41 2.88 10.87
CA THR A 133 13.63 1.46 11.24
C THR A 133 15.12 1.13 11.35
N ALA A 134 15.96 1.68 10.47
CA ALA A 134 17.41 1.48 10.54
C ALA A 134 18.02 2.13 11.79
N LEU A 135 17.55 3.32 12.18
CA LEU A 135 17.97 3.99 13.42
C LEU A 135 17.50 3.24 14.67
N GLU A 136 16.29 2.69 14.65
CA GLU A 136 15.80 1.80 15.71
C GLU A 136 16.73 0.58 15.84
N LEU A 137 17.01 -0.12 14.74
CA LEU A 137 17.91 -1.28 14.75
C LEU A 137 19.32 -0.90 15.25
N GLU A 138 19.88 0.22 14.79
CA GLU A 138 21.19 0.68 15.22
C GLU A 138 21.21 1.00 16.73
N SER A 139 20.16 1.65 17.26
CA SER A 139 20.08 1.94 18.70
C SER A 139 20.00 0.67 19.56
N ALA A 140 19.33 -0.38 19.06
CA ALA A 140 19.31 -1.68 19.71
C ALA A 140 20.68 -2.38 19.66
N LEU A 141 21.37 -2.33 18.52
CA LEU A 141 22.72 -2.92 18.35
C LEU A 141 23.77 -2.18 19.20
N LEU A 142 23.68 -0.86 19.33
CA LEU A 142 24.56 -0.09 20.21
C LEU A 142 24.36 -0.44 21.70
N THR A 143 23.13 -0.80 22.08
CA THR A 143 22.82 -1.24 23.45
C THR A 143 23.31 -2.68 23.69
N TYR A 144 23.16 -3.55 22.70
CA TYR A 144 23.54 -4.98 22.77
C TYR A 144 24.32 -5.44 21.53
N PRO A 145 25.63 -5.12 21.42
CA PRO A 145 26.41 -5.32 20.20
C PRO A 145 26.51 -6.78 19.73
N ASP A 146 26.60 -7.73 20.66
CA ASP A 146 26.86 -9.13 20.36
C ASP A 146 25.59 -9.98 20.25
N LYS A 147 24.40 -9.41 20.46
CA LYS A 147 23.15 -10.17 20.52
C LYS A 147 22.70 -10.67 19.14
N TRP A 148 23.03 -9.92 18.07
CA TRP A 148 22.65 -10.26 16.69
C TRP A 148 23.73 -9.86 15.66
N PRO A 149 24.85 -10.60 15.57
CA PRO A 149 25.98 -10.24 14.72
C PRO A 149 25.66 -10.30 13.21
N GLU A 150 24.63 -11.05 12.82
CA GLU A 150 24.18 -11.20 11.43
C GLU A 150 23.36 -9.99 10.93
N LEU A 151 22.87 -9.13 11.84
CA LEU A 151 22.02 -8.01 11.49
C LEU A 151 22.86 -6.76 11.19
N SER A 152 22.64 -6.17 10.02
CA SER A 152 23.23 -4.89 9.63
C SER A 152 22.14 -3.86 9.38
N ALA A 153 22.24 -2.70 10.04
CA ALA A 153 21.34 -1.57 9.80
C ALA A 153 21.35 -1.13 8.32
N PHE A 154 22.51 -1.22 7.66
CA PHE A 154 22.65 -0.88 6.24
C PHE A 154 21.89 -1.85 5.33
N THR A 155 22.05 -3.16 5.54
CA THR A 155 21.31 -4.17 4.77
C THR A 155 19.81 -4.10 5.08
N GLY A 156 19.46 -3.90 6.35
CA GLY A 156 18.08 -3.68 6.79
C GLY A 156 17.43 -2.50 6.10
N PHE A 157 18.12 -1.36 5.99
CA PHE A 157 17.60 -0.16 5.32
C PHE A 157 17.07 -0.46 3.92
N TRP A 158 17.83 -1.18 3.09
CA TRP A 158 17.39 -1.50 1.72
C TRP A 158 16.21 -2.47 1.68
N ALA A 159 16.18 -3.45 2.58
CA ALA A 159 15.06 -4.37 2.70
C ALA A 159 13.78 -3.63 3.11
N TYR A 160 13.84 -2.80 4.15
CA TYR A 160 12.72 -2.00 4.65
C TYR A 160 12.30 -0.91 3.65
N LEU A 161 13.24 -0.32 2.90
CA LEU A 161 12.93 0.62 1.83
C LEU A 161 12.10 -0.05 0.74
N LEU A 162 12.55 -1.22 0.25
CA LEU A 162 11.81 -1.99 -0.75
C LEU A 162 10.45 -2.42 -0.20
N GLY A 163 10.40 -2.93 1.03
CA GLY A 163 9.15 -3.40 1.64
C GLY A 163 8.14 -2.30 1.90
N GLY A 164 8.62 -1.15 2.41
CA GLY A 164 7.81 0.05 2.60
C GLY A 164 7.30 0.61 1.28
N TYR A 165 8.17 0.67 0.27
CA TYR A 165 7.81 1.12 -1.07
C TYR A 165 6.77 0.21 -1.70
N LEU A 166 6.98 -1.11 -1.69
CA LEU A 166 6.08 -2.08 -2.31
C LEU A 166 4.74 -2.14 -1.57
N GLY A 167 4.75 -2.11 -0.23
CA GLY A 167 3.53 -2.03 0.59
C GLY A 167 2.72 -0.77 0.28
N ALA A 168 3.36 0.39 0.19
CA ALA A 168 2.70 1.64 -0.19
C ALA A 168 2.24 1.66 -1.65
N LEU A 169 3.04 1.12 -2.58
CA LEU A 169 2.76 1.08 -4.01
C LEU A 169 1.58 0.17 -4.34
N THR A 170 1.34 -0.86 -3.54
CA THR A 170 0.31 -1.87 -3.82
C THR A 170 -0.99 -1.55 -3.11
N LEU A 171 -0.95 -1.29 -1.79
CA LEU A 171 -2.16 -1.08 -1.01
C LEU A 171 -2.73 0.34 -1.18
N THR A 172 -1.91 1.38 -1.26
CA THR A 172 -2.39 2.77 -1.38
C THR A 172 -3.29 2.98 -2.61
N PRO A 173 -2.82 2.71 -3.85
CA PRO A 173 -3.67 2.92 -5.02
C PRO A 173 -4.87 1.97 -5.04
N ALA A 174 -4.78 0.77 -4.46
CA ALA A 174 -5.92 -0.14 -4.34
C ALA A 174 -7.02 0.48 -3.47
N LEU A 175 -6.67 1.05 -2.31
CA LEU A 175 -7.61 1.75 -1.44
C LEU A 175 -8.17 3.02 -2.10
N LEU A 176 -7.35 3.79 -2.83
CA LEU A 176 -7.82 4.93 -3.62
C LEU A 176 -8.83 4.50 -4.70
N ALA A 177 -8.55 3.42 -5.44
CA ALA A 177 -9.44 2.87 -6.46
C ALA A 177 -10.77 2.39 -5.87
N LEU A 178 -10.72 1.73 -4.71
CA LEU A 178 -11.92 1.29 -3.99
C LEU A 178 -12.72 2.47 -3.44
N HIS A 179 -12.05 3.47 -2.88
CA HIS A 179 -12.69 4.68 -2.37
C HIS A 179 -13.41 5.44 -3.49
N GLU A 180 -12.77 5.66 -4.63
CA GLU A 180 -13.40 6.31 -5.79
C GLU A 180 -14.66 5.58 -6.24
N ARG A 181 -14.60 4.24 -6.30
CA ARG A 181 -15.76 3.40 -6.63
C ARG A 181 -16.86 3.52 -5.59
N ALA A 182 -16.49 3.61 -4.31
CA ALA A 182 -17.44 3.72 -3.21
C ALA A 182 -18.18 5.05 -3.18
N THR A 183 -17.53 6.12 -3.63
CA THR A 183 -18.09 7.47 -3.67
C THR A 183 -18.91 7.77 -4.94
N GLN A 184 -18.98 6.84 -5.90
CA GLN A 184 -19.82 7.02 -7.08
C GLN A 184 -21.31 6.98 -6.72
N PRO A 185 -22.15 7.82 -7.35
CA PRO A 185 -23.56 7.99 -6.97
C PRO A 185 -24.43 6.74 -7.21
N ALA A 186 -23.92 5.74 -7.95
CA ALA A 186 -24.56 4.45 -8.06
C ALA A 186 -24.33 3.66 -6.77
N ARG A 187 -25.42 3.33 -6.05
CA ARG A 187 -25.39 2.58 -4.78
C ARG A 187 -24.43 1.39 -4.88
N LEU A 188 -23.41 1.37 -4.02
CA LEU A 188 -22.59 0.20 -3.71
C LEU A 188 -23.51 -0.92 -3.22
N THR A 189 -24.04 -1.68 -4.16
CA THR A 189 -24.69 -2.96 -3.89
C THR A 189 -23.67 -4.04 -4.20
N TRP A 190 -23.66 -5.11 -3.41
CA TRP A 190 -22.86 -6.30 -3.70
C TRP A 190 -23.08 -6.79 -5.14
N ALA A 191 -24.31 -6.68 -5.63
CA ALA A 191 -24.66 -6.89 -7.03
C ALA A 191 -23.88 -5.94 -7.97
N ALA A 192 -23.88 -4.62 -7.75
CA ALA A 192 -23.16 -3.68 -8.61
C ALA A 192 -21.63 -3.90 -8.61
N ALA A 193 -21.05 -4.27 -7.47
CA ALA A 193 -19.62 -4.62 -7.38
C ALA A 193 -19.30 -5.85 -8.23
N TRP A 194 -20.13 -6.90 -8.12
CA TRP A 194 -20.01 -8.14 -8.88
C TRP A 194 -20.23 -7.96 -10.39
N HIS A 195 -21.16 -7.08 -10.77
CA HIS A 195 -21.45 -6.79 -12.18
C HIS A 195 -20.43 -5.85 -12.84
N SER A 196 -19.53 -5.22 -12.05
CA SER A 196 -18.51 -4.35 -12.60
C SER A 196 -17.53 -5.13 -13.50
N ARG A 197 -17.13 -4.55 -14.64
CA ARG A 197 -16.21 -5.21 -15.59
C ARG A 197 -14.88 -5.59 -14.92
N LEU A 198 -14.35 -4.71 -14.06
CA LEU A 198 -13.15 -4.98 -13.27
C LEU A 198 -13.36 -6.15 -12.31
N GLY A 199 -14.46 -6.17 -11.55
CA GLY A 199 -14.76 -7.25 -10.61
C GLY A 199 -14.84 -8.60 -11.31
N ARG A 200 -15.53 -8.65 -12.47
CA ARG A 200 -15.61 -9.87 -13.29
C ARG A 200 -14.26 -10.32 -13.84
N ASP A 201 -13.40 -9.41 -14.29
CA ASP A 201 -12.07 -9.77 -14.77
C ASP A 201 -11.15 -10.22 -13.63
N VAL A 202 -11.25 -9.58 -12.46
CA VAL A 202 -10.49 -9.97 -11.27
C VAL A 202 -10.89 -11.37 -10.81
N VAL A 203 -12.18 -11.63 -10.62
CA VAL A 203 -12.67 -12.94 -10.14
C VAL A 203 -12.57 -14.00 -11.23
N GLY A 204 -12.86 -13.65 -12.47
CA GLY A 204 -12.99 -14.60 -13.58
C GLY A 204 -11.65 -15.14 -14.08
N TRP A 205 -10.57 -14.36 -14.00
CA TRP A 205 -9.27 -14.84 -14.48
C TRP A 205 -8.06 -14.31 -13.71
N ALA A 206 -8.04 -13.05 -13.27
CA ALA A 206 -6.80 -12.49 -12.71
C ALA A 206 -6.43 -13.11 -11.35
N LEU A 207 -7.41 -13.25 -10.44
CA LEU A 207 -7.22 -13.88 -9.15
C LEU A 207 -6.93 -15.38 -9.28
N PRO A 208 -7.69 -16.19 -10.06
CA PRO A 208 -7.33 -17.58 -10.34
C PRO A 208 -5.93 -17.73 -10.92
N LEU A 209 -5.52 -16.86 -11.84
CA LEU A 209 -4.18 -16.89 -12.43
C LEU A 209 -3.10 -16.62 -11.39
N CYS A 210 -3.27 -15.60 -10.54
CA CYS A 210 -2.34 -15.32 -9.44
C CYS A 210 -2.23 -16.50 -8.46
N ILE A 211 -3.36 -17.12 -8.10
CA ILE A 211 -3.40 -18.30 -7.23
C ILE A 211 -2.67 -19.47 -7.89
N GLY A 212 -2.96 -19.75 -9.16
CA GLY A 212 -2.30 -20.83 -9.90
C GLY A 212 -0.79 -20.63 -10.02
N LEU A 213 -0.34 -19.40 -10.29
CA LEU A 213 1.08 -19.06 -10.35
C LEU A 213 1.77 -19.16 -8.98
N ALA A 214 1.12 -18.71 -7.91
CA ALA A 214 1.63 -18.87 -6.55
C ALA A 214 1.71 -20.35 -6.13
N TRP A 215 0.71 -21.15 -6.53
CA TRP A 215 0.71 -22.59 -6.31
C TRP A 215 1.86 -23.28 -7.07
N VAL A 216 2.07 -22.95 -8.34
CA VAL A 216 3.23 -23.46 -9.10
C VAL A 216 4.54 -23.05 -8.44
N ALA A 217 4.67 -21.79 -8.00
CA ALA A 217 5.90 -21.31 -7.35
C ALA A 217 6.20 -22.03 -6.02
N THR A 218 5.17 -22.35 -5.25
CA THR A 218 5.31 -23.06 -3.96
C THR A 218 5.55 -24.56 -4.15
N ALA A 219 4.93 -25.18 -5.16
CA ALA A 219 5.08 -26.61 -5.47
C ALA A 219 6.32 -26.95 -6.32
N ALA A 220 6.97 -25.95 -6.93
CA ALA A 220 8.12 -26.19 -7.80
C ALA A 220 9.38 -26.59 -7.00
N ASP A 221 9.94 -27.75 -7.34
CA ASP A 221 11.25 -28.21 -6.85
C ASP A 221 12.42 -27.49 -7.54
N GLN A 222 12.20 -27.03 -8.78
CA GLN A 222 13.20 -26.32 -9.57
C GLN A 222 13.16 -24.81 -9.33
N ASP A 223 14.29 -24.22 -8.93
CA ASP A 223 14.41 -22.77 -8.68
C ASP A 223 14.05 -21.91 -9.89
N LEU A 224 14.42 -22.36 -11.10
CA LEU A 224 14.09 -21.64 -12.33
C LEU A 224 12.57 -21.54 -12.53
N LEU A 225 11.85 -22.66 -12.39
CA LEU A 225 10.39 -22.69 -12.54
C LEU A 225 9.71 -21.80 -11.49
N ARG A 226 10.20 -21.84 -10.24
CA ARG A 226 9.72 -20.98 -9.15
C ARG A 226 9.90 -19.50 -9.50
N GLN A 227 11.08 -19.10 -9.96
CA GLN A 227 11.35 -17.71 -10.33
C GLN A 227 10.53 -17.26 -11.55
N MET A 228 10.37 -18.12 -12.56
CA MET A 228 9.51 -17.83 -13.72
C MET A 228 8.05 -17.63 -13.30
N ALA A 229 7.52 -18.46 -12.40
CA ALA A 229 6.17 -18.32 -11.88
C ALA A 229 5.99 -17.02 -11.08
N ARG A 230 6.96 -16.66 -10.22
CA ARG A 230 6.99 -15.38 -9.49
C ARG A 230 7.03 -14.18 -10.44
N MET A 231 7.81 -14.24 -11.52
CA MET A 231 7.87 -13.19 -12.55
C MET A 231 6.56 -13.08 -13.34
N ALA A 232 5.93 -14.22 -13.64
CA ALA A 232 4.68 -14.28 -14.38
C ALA A 232 3.50 -13.60 -13.64
N LEU A 233 3.61 -13.35 -12.33
CA LEU A 233 2.62 -12.57 -11.57
C LEU A 233 2.44 -11.13 -12.08
N LEU A 234 3.38 -10.60 -12.88
CA LEU A 234 3.21 -9.33 -13.58
C LEU A 234 2.19 -9.39 -14.74
N LEU A 235 2.00 -10.56 -15.35
CA LEU A 235 1.07 -10.73 -16.48
C LEU A 235 -0.36 -10.28 -16.14
N PRO A 236 -0.99 -10.74 -15.04
CA PRO A 236 -2.32 -10.26 -14.67
C PRO A 236 -2.35 -8.75 -14.35
N VAL A 237 -1.25 -8.18 -13.82
CA VAL A 237 -1.15 -6.72 -13.59
C VAL A 237 -1.22 -5.96 -14.90
N PHE A 238 -0.42 -6.34 -15.89
CA PHE A 238 -0.40 -5.69 -17.20
C PHE A 238 -1.74 -5.86 -17.92
N ALA A 239 -2.31 -7.07 -17.93
CA ALA A 239 -3.58 -7.33 -18.58
C ALA A 239 -4.75 -6.55 -17.94
N LEU A 240 -4.79 -6.43 -16.60
CA LEU A 240 -5.78 -5.60 -15.93
C LEU A 240 -5.55 -4.10 -16.20
N ALA A 241 -4.29 -3.65 -16.23
CA ALA A 241 -3.95 -2.27 -16.54
C ALA A 241 -4.39 -1.85 -17.94
N LEU A 242 -4.19 -2.71 -18.94
CA LEU A 242 -4.61 -2.45 -20.32
C LEU A 242 -6.14 -2.37 -20.44
N ARG A 243 -6.87 -3.18 -19.65
CA ARG A 243 -8.34 -3.26 -19.73
C ARG A 243 -9.07 -2.22 -18.88
N HIS A 244 -8.49 -1.82 -17.75
CA HIS A 244 -9.15 -0.98 -16.73
C HIS A 244 -8.36 0.26 -16.33
N GLY A 245 -7.25 0.56 -17.01
CA GLY A 245 -6.37 1.67 -16.67
C GLY A 245 -5.75 1.50 -15.28
N TRP A 246 -5.50 2.63 -14.61
CA TRP A 246 -4.85 2.64 -13.30
C TRP A 246 -5.61 1.85 -12.21
N HIS A 247 -6.94 1.75 -12.28
CA HIS A 247 -7.71 0.92 -11.34
C HIS A 247 -7.36 -0.57 -11.46
N GLY A 248 -7.11 -1.03 -12.70
CA GLY A 248 -6.68 -2.39 -12.97
C GLY A 248 -5.28 -2.65 -12.42
N THR A 249 -4.36 -1.72 -12.65
CA THR A 249 -3.00 -1.78 -12.10
C THR A 249 -3.00 -1.79 -10.57
N ALA A 250 -3.84 -0.98 -9.94
CA ALA A 250 -3.94 -0.88 -8.49
C ALA A 250 -4.39 -2.19 -7.85
N ILE A 251 -5.52 -2.75 -8.30
CA ILE A 251 -6.05 -4.00 -7.76
C ILE A 251 -5.20 -5.20 -8.18
N GLY A 252 -4.78 -5.25 -9.44
CA GLY A 252 -3.91 -6.31 -9.96
C GLY A 252 -2.56 -6.35 -9.24
N GLY A 253 -1.94 -5.18 -9.05
CA GLY A 253 -0.67 -5.06 -8.31
C GLY A 253 -0.79 -5.54 -6.87
N PHE A 254 -1.86 -5.17 -6.16
CA PHE A 254 -2.12 -5.68 -4.81
C PHE A 254 -2.26 -7.21 -4.76
N ILE A 255 -3.08 -7.79 -5.64
CA ILE A 255 -3.30 -9.25 -5.69
C ILE A 255 -2.00 -9.97 -6.07
N ALA A 256 -1.26 -9.47 -7.06
CA ALA A 256 0.01 -10.05 -7.49
C ALA A 256 1.07 -10.00 -6.37
N SER A 257 1.15 -8.91 -5.62
CA SER A 257 2.06 -8.79 -4.47
C SER A 257 1.65 -9.69 -3.30
N ALA A 258 0.36 -9.83 -3.02
CA ALA A 258 -0.14 -10.79 -2.04
C ALA A 258 0.19 -12.24 -2.45
N ALA A 259 -0.05 -12.59 -3.71
CA ALA A 259 0.30 -13.89 -4.26
C ALA A 259 1.81 -14.15 -4.15
N LEU A 260 2.66 -13.18 -4.50
CA LEU A 260 4.11 -13.30 -4.35
C LEU A 260 4.51 -13.52 -2.88
N ALA A 261 3.89 -12.81 -1.93
CA ALA A 261 4.16 -12.95 -0.50
C ALA A 261 3.84 -14.37 0.01
N THR A 262 2.81 -15.05 -0.53
CA THR A 262 2.52 -16.45 -0.18
C THR A 262 3.57 -17.45 -0.67
N THR A 263 4.53 -17.02 -1.49
CA THR A 263 5.60 -17.89 -2.00
C THR A 263 6.90 -17.80 -1.18
N ILE A 264 6.87 -17.20 0.02
CA ILE A 264 8.04 -17.15 0.92
C ILE A 264 8.53 -18.56 1.24
N THR A 265 9.82 -18.79 1.04
CA THR A 265 10.51 -20.05 1.37
C THR A 265 11.57 -19.86 2.45
N ALA A 266 12.13 -18.66 2.58
CA ALA A 266 13.11 -18.31 3.60
C ALA A 266 13.00 -16.83 3.97
N LEU A 267 13.39 -16.49 5.21
CA LEU A 267 13.52 -15.11 5.63
C LEU A 267 14.63 -14.43 4.81
N LEU A 268 14.34 -13.28 4.20
CA LEU A 268 15.28 -12.53 3.35
C LEU A 268 15.83 -13.30 2.12
N ASP A 269 15.03 -14.19 1.51
CA ASP A 269 15.40 -14.87 0.25
C ASP A 269 15.83 -13.85 -0.85
N PRO A 270 17.10 -13.83 -1.28
CA PRO A 270 17.58 -12.90 -2.31
C PRO A 270 16.89 -13.06 -3.66
N ALA A 271 16.43 -14.27 -4.00
CA ALA A 271 15.68 -14.49 -5.24
C ALA A 271 14.29 -13.83 -5.16
N MET A 272 13.62 -13.92 -4.01
CA MET A 272 12.34 -13.25 -3.79
C MET A 272 12.46 -11.73 -3.76
N ILE A 273 13.49 -11.17 -3.10
CA ILE A 273 13.77 -9.73 -3.08
C ILE A 273 13.96 -9.20 -4.50
N ARG A 274 14.73 -9.91 -5.35
CA ARG A 274 14.86 -9.58 -6.77
C ARG A 274 13.52 -9.61 -7.49
N CYS A 275 12.68 -10.61 -7.20
CA CYS A 275 11.36 -10.68 -7.80
C CYS A 275 10.46 -9.50 -7.42
N GLN A 276 10.51 -9.09 -6.16
CA GLN A 276 9.76 -7.95 -5.66
C GLN A 276 10.25 -6.62 -6.23
N ALA A 277 11.55 -6.44 -6.41
CA ALA A 277 12.09 -5.26 -7.08
C ALA A 277 11.56 -5.16 -8.52
N VAL A 278 11.57 -6.26 -9.27
CA VAL A 278 10.99 -6.32 -10.62
C VAL A 278 9.48 -6.04 -10.59
N LEU A 279 8.75 -6.63 -9.64
CA LEU A 279 7.31 -6.39 -9.47
C LEU A 279 7.02 -4.91 -9.15
N ALA A 280 7.80 -4.29 -8.25
CA ALA A 280 7.65 -2.90 -7.87
C ALA A 280 7.91 -1.95 -9.05
N LEU A 281 8.95 -2.21 -9.85
CA LEU A 281 9.22 -1.46 -11.07
C LEU A 281 8.10 -1.66 -12.11
N GLY A 282 7.64 -2.89 -12.29
CA GLY A 282 6.55 -3.22 -13.20
C GLY A 282 5.25 -2.53 -12.82
N ILE A 283 4.84 -2.59 -11.54
CA ILE A 283 3.62 -1.91 -11.05
C ILE A 283 3.76 -0.39 -11.19
N SER A 284 4.92 0.18 -10.83
CA SER A 284 5.17 1.63 -10.93
C SER A 284 5.09 2.13 -12.36
N GLY A 285 5.81 1.47 -13.28
CA GLY A 285 5.78 1.79 -14.70
C GLY A 285 4.38 1.64 -15.29
N THR A 286 3.68 0.57 -14.91
CA THR A 286 2.30 0.35 -15.36
C THR A 286 1.34 1.39 -14.80
N LEU A 287 1.49 1.84 -13.55
CA LEU A 287 0.67 2.91 -12.97
C LEU A 287 0.87 4.19 -13.77
N VAL A 288 2.12 4.57 -14.07
CA VAL A 288 2.42 5.73 -14.90
C VAL A 288 1.75 5.58 -16.27
N ILE A 289 2.02 4.51 -17.01
CA ILE A 289 1.48 4.30 -18.37
C ILE A 289 -0.06 4.27 -18.36
N SER A 290 -0.66 3.54 -17.42
CA SER A 290 -2.11 3.34 -17.34
C SER A 290 -2.88 4.57 -16.86
N ALA A 291 -2.21 5.56 -16.27
CA ALA A 291 -2.79 6.87 -15.98
C ALA A 291 -2.96 7.73 -17.25
N TRP A 292 -2.17 7.48 -18.30
CA TRP A 292 -2.25 8.17 -19.59
C TRP A 292 -3.19 7.51 -20.60
N LEU A 293 -3.56 6.24 -20.38
CA LEU A 293 -4.50 5.55 -21.25
C LEU A 293 -5.86 6.27 -21.22
N PRO A 294 -6.38 6.77 -22.36
CA PRO A 294 -7.67 7.42 -22.40
C PRO A 294 -8.74 6.50 -21.81
N ARG A 295 -9.56 7.01 -20.87
CA ARG A 295 -10.82 6.37 -20.52
C ARG A 295 -11.63 6.27 -21.81
N ARG A 296 -11.61 5.11 -22.48
CA ARG A 296 -12.54 4.81 -23.58
C ARG A 296 -13.94 4.80 -22.98
N LYS A 297 -14.53 5.99 -22.82
CA LYS A 297 -15.96 6.14 -22.65
C LYS A 297 -16.53 5.59 -23.95
N ALA A 298 -17.16 4.41 -23.88
CA ALA A 298 -18.13 4.03 -24.87
C ALA A 298 -19.24 5.09 -24.81
N VAL A 299 -19.10 6.14 -25.61
CA VAL A 299 -20.18 7.07 -25.92
C VAL A 299 -21.15 6.25 -26.77
N VAL A 300 -22.02 5.50 -26.11
CA VAL A 300 -23.29 5.13 -26.74
C VAL A 300 -24.08 6.42 -26.73
N SER A 301 -23.96 7.18 -27.82
CA SER A 301 -24.81 8.33 -28.07
C SER A 301 -26.26 7.84 -28.07
N PRO A 302 -27.16 8.37 -27.21
CA PRO A 302 -28.58 7.99 -27.21
C PRO A 302 -29.32 8.41 -28.50
N ALA A 303 -28.67 9.14 -29.41
CA ALA A 303 -29.27 9.70 -30.60
C ALA A 303 -29.66 8.68 -31.69
N ALA A 304 -29.28 7.40 -31.58
CA ALA A 304 -29.61 6.38 -32.59
C ALA A 304 -30.89 5.56 -32.31
N ARG A 305 -31.68 5.90 -31.27
CA ARG A 305 -32.95 5.21 -30.96
C ARG A 305 -34.23 6.03 -31.23
N ALA A 306 -34.13 7.24 -31.75
CA ALA A 306 -35.29 8.06 -32.12
C ALA A 306 -35.57 8.04 -33.63
N GLY A 307 -35.46 6.87 -34.25
CA GLY A 307 -35.63 6.72 -35.70
C GLY A 307 -35.95 5.28 -36.10
N ARG A 308 -36.98 4.69 -35.46
CA ARG A 308 -37.79 3.58 -35.99
C ARG A 308 -39.16 3.62 -35.35
#